data_AF-A0A924PLB2-F1
#
_entry.id   AF-A0A924PLB2-F1
#
_cell.length_a   1.000
_cell.length_b   1.000
_cell.length_c   1.000
_cell.angle_alpha   90.00
_cell.angle_beta   90.00
_cell.angle_gamma   90.00
#
_symmetry.space_group_name_H-M   'P 1'
#
loop_
_entity.id
_entity.type
_entity.pdbx_description
1 polymer ?
#
loop_
_entity_poly.entity_id
_entity_poly.type
_entity_poly.pdbx_seq_one_letter_code
_entity_poly.pdbx_strand_id
1 'polypeptide(L)'
;MTQFFSIAWRILVHLATGSVILAMFHIANSPFENIVISALVLIYVSVSGSYMALSYTLFKKWDIDLTRYIAIANSLHLNTEIETEAKKENQEDAQKGQTVFWITSRFNMLFWLIAVGNLLYAIKS
;
A
#
# COMPACT_ATOMS: atom_id res chain seq x y z
N MET A 1 -15.72 -10.53 -10.97
CA MET A 1 -15.03 -9.95 -12.15
C MET A 1 -14.33 -8.61 -11.85
N THR A 2 -14.84 -7.80 -10.92
CA THR A 2 -14.27 -6.50 -10.52
C THR A 2 -12.95 -6.58 -9.74
N GLN A 3 -12.72 -7.65 -8.96
CA GLN A 3 -11.49 -7.80 -8.15
C GLN A 3 -10.21 -7.97 -8.99
N PHE A 4 -10.24 -8.86 -9.98
CA PHE A 4 -9.09 -9.07 -10.88
C PHE A 4 -8.74 -7.80 -11.64
N PHE A 5 -9.75 -7.05 -12.08
CA PHE A 5 -9.55 -5.76 -12.73
C PHE A 5 -8.90 -4.74 -11.78
N SER A 6 -9.36 -4.66 -10.53
CA SER A 6 -8.78 -3.76 -9.51
C SER A 6 -7.30 -4.10 -9.23
N ILE A 7 -6.97 -5.38 -9.08
CA ILE A 7 -5.58 -5.83 -8.84
C ILE A 7 -4.70 -5.56 -10.06
N ALA A 8 -5.16 -5.95 -11.26
CA ALA A 8 -4.43 -5.75 -12.50
C ALA A 8 -4.18 -4.26 -12.78
N TRP A 9 -5.18 -3.41 -12.57
CA TRP A 9 -5.06 -1.97 -12.68
C TRP A 9 -4.00 -1.41 -11.75
N ARG A 10 -3.97 -1.87 -10.49
CA ARG A 10 -3.00 -1.40 -9.49
C ARG A 10 -1.57 -1.82 -9.84
N ILE A 11 -1.40 -3.04 -10.34
CA ILE A 11 -0.12 -3.53 -10.87
C ILE A 11 0.33 -2.66 -12.05
N LEU A 12 -0.56 -2.37 -13.00
CA LEU A 12 -0.26 -1.52 -14.16
C LEU A 12 0.18 -0.11 -13.74
N VAL A 13 -0.51 0.51 -12.78
CA VAL A 13 -0.14 1.82 -12.26
C VAL A 13 1.26 1.78 -11.66
N HIS A 14 1.58 0.77 -10.85
CA HIS A 14 2.92 0.66 -10.25
C HIS A 14 4.00 0.33 -11.28
N LEU A 15 3.71 -0.46 -12.31
CA LEU A 15 4.63 -0.68 -13.42
C LEU A 15 4.92 0.64 -14.17
N ALA A 16 3.88 1.43 -14.46
CA ALA A 16 4.04 2.74 -15.08
C ALA A 16 4.88 3.69 -14.20
N THR A 17 4.58 3.76 -12.90
CA THR A 17 5.40 4.54 -11.94
C THR A 17 6.85 4.07 -11.91
N GLY A 18 7.09 2.76 -11.91
CA GLY A 18 8.44 2.19 -11.98
C GLY A 18 9.18 2.59 -13.24
N SER A 19 8.52 2.55 -14.40
CA SER A 19 9.11 3.01 -15.67
C SER A 19 9.47 4.49 -15.64
N VAL A 20 8.64 5.34 -15.04
CA VAL A 20 8.95 6.77 -14.86
C VAL A 20 10.17 6.96 -13.96
N ILE A 21 10.24 6.26 -12.83
CA ILE A 21 11.39 6.32 -11.91
C ILE A 21 12.68 5.91 -12.63
N LEU A 22 12.65 4.81 -13.37
CA LEU A 22 13.81 4.33 -14.14
C LEU A 22 14.22 5.32 -15.23
N ALA A 23 13.25 5.92 -15.93
CA ALA A 23 13.52 6.94 -16.95
C ALA A 23 14.18 8.19 -16.35
N MET A 24 13.75 8.63 -15.17
CA MET A 24 14.37 9.76 -14.47
C MET A 24 15.84 9.49 -14.15
N PHE A 25 16.16 8.31 -13.60
CA PHE A 25 17.55 7.92 -13.34
C PHE A 25 18.38 7.76 -14.61
N HIS A 26 17.78 7.33 -15.72
CA HIS A 26 18.49 7.19 -16.99
C HIS A 26 18.86 8.54 -17.62
N ILE A 27 18.03 9.57 -17.41
CA ILE A 27 18.24 10.92 -17.96
C ILE A 27 19.22 11.74 -17.08
N ALA A 28 19.41 11.35 -15.82
CA ALA A 28 20.32 12.03 -14.91
C ALA A 28 21.77 11.92 -15.39
N ASN A 29 22.40 13.07 -15.64
CA ASN A 29 23.76 13.15 -16.17
C ASN A 29 24.79 13.51 -15.11
N SER A 30 24.37 13.95 -13.91
CA SER A 30 25.28 14.32 -12.83
C SER A 30 25.03 13.54 -11.52
N PRO A 31 26.06 13.36 -10.67
CA PRO A 31 25.88 12.78 -9.34
C PRO A 31 24.87 13.57 -8.49
N PHE A 32 24.85 14.89 -8.61
CA PHE A 32 23.88 15.74 -7.92
C PHE A 32 22.45 15.46 -8.35
N GLU A 33 22.17 15.35 -9.66
CA GLU A 33 20.84 15.00 -10.18
C GLU A 33 20.37 13.64 -9.66
N ASN A 34 21.27 12.65 -9.65
CA ASN A 34 20.97 11.32 -9.10
C ASN A 34 20.61 11.38 -7.61
N ILE A 35 21.33 12.18 -6.80
CA ILE A 35 21.01 12.39 -5.38
C ILE A 35 19.62 13.01 -5.24
N VAL A 36 19.30 14.05 -6.02
CA VAL A 36 18.00 14.73 -5.97
C VAL A 36 16.87 13.78 -6.36
N ILE A 37 17.02 13.03 -7.45
CA ILE A 37 16.01 12.07 -7.91
C ILE A 37 15.84 10.95 -6.88
N SER A 38 16.93 10.39 -6.35
CA SER A 38 16.85 9.41 -5.27
C SER A 38 16.12 9.95 -4.05
N ALA A 39 16.40 11.18 -3.61
CA ALA A 39 15.70 11.78 -2.49
C ALA A 39 14.20 11.93 -2.76
N LEU A 40 13.81 12.38 -3.96
CA LEU A 40 12.40 12.50 -4.36
C LEU A 40 11.69 11.14 -4.37
N VAL A 41 12.33 10.09 -4.90
CA VAL A 41 11.78 8.73 -4.89
C VAL A 41 11.63 8.19 -3.47
N LEU A 42 12.60 8.45 -2.59
CA LEU A 42 12.53 8.05 -1.18
C LEU A 42 11.41 8.77 -0.43
N ILE A 43 11.21 10.06 -0.69
CA ILE A 43 10.07 10.83 -0.15
C ILE A 43 8.77 10.23 -0.65
N TYR A 44 8.65 9.97 -1.96
CA TYR A 44 7.47 9.33 -2.54
C TYR A 44 7.13 8.00 -1.86
N VAL A 45 8.11 7.12 -1.73
CA VAL A 45 7.92 5.81 -1.08
C VAL A 45 7.54 5.98 0.40
N SER A 46 8.15 6.93 1.10
CA SER A 46 7.86 7.20 2.52
C SER A 46 6.44 7.72 2.74
N VAL A 47 5.98 8.65 1.89
CA VAL A 47 4.62 9.18 1.93
C VAL A 47 3.61 8.07 1.59
N SER A 48 3.83 7.34 0.48
CA SER A 48 2.99 6.23 0.06
C SER A 48 2.89 5.14 1.15
N GLY A 49 4.02 4.78 1.74
CA GLY A 49 4.09 3.83 2.85
C GLY A 49 3.36 4.30 4.10
N SER A 50 3.49 5.59 4.46
CA SER A 50 2.82 6.17 5.64
C SER A 50 1.30 6.17 5.50
N TYR A 51 0.77 6.57 4.34
CA TYR A 51 -0.66 6.47 4.05
C TYR A 51 -1.16 5.03 4.10
N MET A 52 -0.37 4.08 3.57
CA MET A 52 -0.73 2.67 3.58
C MET A 52 -0.75 2.10 5.01
N ALA A 53 0.24 2.45 5.85
CA ALA A 53 0.28 2.07 7.25
C ALA A 53 -0.89 2.68 8.04
N LEU A 54 -1.19 3.96 7.83
CA LEU A 54 -2.32 4.64 8.45
C LEU A 54 -3.64 3.93 8.09
N SER A 55 -3.89 3.68 6.80
CA SER A 55 -5.07 2.96 6.34
C SER A 55 -5.18 1.59 7.01
N TYR A 56 -4.09 0.81 7.06
CA TYR A 56 -4.09 -0.49 7.74
C TYR A 56 -4.44 -0.39 9.23
N THR A 57 -3.88 0.60 9.94
CA THR A 57 -4.18 0.81 11.37
C THR A 57 -5.64 1.21 11.61
N LEU A 58 -6.21 2.06 10.74
CA LEU A 58 -7.60 2.48 10.82
C LEU A 58 -8.56 1.31 10.54
N PHE A 59 -8.27 0.50 9.50
CA PHE A 59 -9.05 -0.71 9.21
C PHE A 59 -9.02 -1.71 10.37
N LYS A 60 -7.84 -1.95 10.96
CA LYS A 60 -7.73 -2.83 12.14
C LYS A 60 -8.51 -2.32 13.34
N LYS A 61 -8.45 -1.01 13.60
CA LYS A 61 -9.21 -0.42 14.70
C LYS A 61 -10.71 -0.58 14.48
N TRP A 62 -11.17 -0.33 13.26
CA TRP A 62 -12.57 -0.48 12.90
C TRP A 62 -13.06 -1.93 13.06
N ASP A 63 -12.26 -2.92 12.65
CA ASP A 63 -12.56 -4.35 12.83
C ASP A 63 -12.67 -4.75 14.32
N ILE A 64 -11.80 -4.24 15.17
CA ILE A 64 -11.85 -4.43 16.63
C ILE A 64 -13.13 -3.82 17.21
N ASP A 65 -13.45 -2.59 16.83
CA ASP A 65 -14.64 -1.88 17.32
C ASP A 65 -15.92 -2.60 16.87
N LEU A 66 -15.98 -3.04 15.61
CA LEU A 66 -17.11 -3.79 15.08
C LEU A 66 -17.28 -5.15 15.78
N THR A 67 -16.19 -5.86 16.03
CA THR A 67 -16.20 -7.11 16.81
C THR A 67 -16.73 -6.89 18.23
N ARG A 68 -16.37 -5.78 18.88
CA ARG A 68 -16.91 -5.41 20.19
C ARG A 68 -18.40 -5.12 20.14
N TYR A 69 -18.87 -4.36 19.14
CA TYR A 69 -20.29 -4.10 18.97
C TYR A 69 -21.11 -5.38 18.77
N ILE A 70 -20.60 -6.31 17.96
CA ILE A 70 -21.18 -7.64 17.75
C ILE A 70 -21.23 -8.44 19.05
N ALA A 71 -20.16 -8.44 19.84
CA ALA A 71 -20.14 -9.13 21.14
C ALA A 71 -21.18 -8.57 22.11
N ILE A 72 -21.36 -7.24 22.13
CA ILE A 72 -22.38 -6.58 22.95
C ILE A 72 -23.79 -6.92 22.44
N ALA A 73 -24.03 -6.86 21.13
CA ALA A 73 -25.34 -7.20 20.54
C ALA A 73 -25.75 -8.65 20.83
N ASN A 74 -24.81 -9.59 20.71
CA ASN A 74 -25.00 -11.00 21.07
C ASN A 74 -25.33 -11.18 22.56
N SER A 75 -24.65 -10.43 23.45
CA SER A 75 -24.94 -10.48 24.90
C SER A 75 -26.34 -9.97 25.25
N LEU A 76 -26.96 -9.17 24.36
CA LEU A 76 -28.31 -8.64 24.50
C LEU A 76 -29.37 -9.50 23.81
N HIS A 77 -29.00 -10.67 23.25
CA HIS A 77 -29.89 -11.56 22.49
C HIS A 77 -30.62 -10.88 21.32
N LEU A 78 -30.04 -9.83 20.74
CA LEU A 78 -30.56 -9.21 19.53
C LEU A 78 -30.28 -10.14 18.35
N ASN A 79 -31.32 -10.84 17.88
CA ASN A 79 -31.23 -11.73 16.73
C ASN A 79 -30.88 -10.89 15.49
N THR A 80 -29.65 -11.03 15.01
CA THR A 80 -29.09 -10.15 13.98
C THR A 80 -28.65 -11.00 12.80
N GLU A 81 -29.58 -11.37 11.91
CA GLU A 81 -29.24 -11.85 10.55
C GLU A 81 -28.21 -10.93 9.86
N ILE A 82 -28.30 -9.63 10.19
CA ILE A 82 -27.36 -8.55 9.85
C ILE A 82 -25.90 -8.87 10.27
N GLU A 83 -25.65 -9.60 11.36
CA GLU A 83 -24.29 -9.96 11.81
C GLU A 83 -23.58 -10.93 10.86
N THR A 84 -24.32 -11.87 10.28
CA THR A 84 -23.74 -12.91 9.43
C THR A 84 -23.33 -12.33 8.07
N GLU A 85 -24.15 -11.40 7.55
CA GLU A 85 -23.85 -10.64 6.34
C GLU A 85 -22.70 -9.64 6.58
N ALA A 86 -22.73 -8.87 7.67
CA ALA A 86 -21.67 -7.92 8.00
C ALA A 86 -20.30 -8.60 8.25
N LYS A 87 -20.27 -9.81 8.82
CA LYS A 87 -19.03 -10.59 8.99
C LYS A 87 -18.48 -11.10 7.66
N LYS A 88 -19.35 -11.59 6.76
CA LYS A 88 -18.92 -12.05 5.43
C LYS A 88 -18.39 -10.90 4.58
N GLU A 89 -19.08 -9.77 4.56
CA GLU A 89 -18.67 -8.58 3.81
C GLU A 89 -17.32 -8.04 4.31
N ASN A 90 -17.12 -7.96 5.64
CA ASN A 90 -15.83 -7.55 6.20
C ASN A 90 -14.69 -8.53 5.92
N GLN A 91 -14.94 -9.85 5.92
CA GLN A 91 -13.90 -10.82 5.58
C GLN A 91 -13.45 -10.71 4.12
N GLU A 92 -14.40 -10.52 3.19
CA GLU A 92 -14.07 -10.33 1.78
C GLU A 92 -13.31 -9.02 1.56
N ASP A 93 -13.70 -7.93 2.22
CA ASP A 93 -13.04 -6.64 2.09
C ASP A 93 -11.66 -6.60 2.77
N ALA A 94 -11.49 -7.32 3.88
CA ALA A 94 -10.19 -7.51 4.52
C ALA A 94 -9.20 -8.27 3.61
N GLN A 95 -9.65 -9.34 2.95
CA GLN A 95 -8.81 -10.10 2.02
C GLN A 95 -8.42 -9.27 0.78
N LYS A 96 -9.36 -8.48 0.24
CA LYS A 96 -9.09 -7.52 -0.84
C LYS A 96 -8.06 -6.48 -0.41
N GLY A 97 -8.27 -5.85 0.75
CA GLY A 97 -7.38 -4.84 1.31
C GLY A 97 -5.97 -5.37 1.57
N GLN A 98 -5.86 -6.62 2.05
CA GLN A 98 -4.58 -7.27 2.33
C GLN A 98 -3.79 -7.56 1.05
N THR A 99 -4.43 -8.08 0.00
CA THR A 99 -3.78 -8.35 -1.29
C THR A 99 -3.24 -7.06 -1.91
N VAL A 100 -4.08 -6.02 -1.89
CA VAL A 100 -3.77 -4.67 -2.37
C VAL A 100 -2.60 -4.06 -1.60
N PHE A 101 -2.58 -4.20 -0.27
CA PHE A 101 -1.49 -3.77 0.59
C PHE A 101 -0.16 -4.46 0.23
N TRP A 102 -0.17 -5.79 0.07
CA TRP A 102 1.04 -6.54 -0.24
C TRP A 102 1.64 -6.16 -1.60
N ILE A 103 0.81 -5.98 -2.63
CA ILE A 103 1.29 -5.56 -3.95
C ILE A 103 1.98 -4.20 -3.86
N THR A 104 1.32 -3.19 -3.27
CA THR A 104 1.94 -1.86 -3.12
C THR A 104 3.20 -1.88 -2.28
N SER A 105 3.19 -2.63 -1.17
CA SER A 105 4.37 -2.77 -0.32
C SER A 105 5.58 -3.31 -1.09
N ARG A 106 5.37 -4.33 -1.95
CA ARG A 106 6.45 -4.91 -2.77
C ARG A 106 7.00 -3.93 -3.81
N PHE A 107 6.14 -3.20 -4.50
CA PHE A 107 6.60 -2.19 -5.46
C PHE A 107 7.33 -1.02 -4.78
N ASN A 108 6.78 -0.51 -3.67
CA ASN A 108 7.44 0.51 -2.86
C ASN A 108 8.81 0.06 -2.36
N MET A 109 8.94 -1.21 -1.94
CA MET A 109 10.23 -1.79 -1.55
C MET A 109 11.21 -1.83 -2.73
N LEU A 110 10.77 -2.18 -3.93
CA LEU A 110 11.62 -2.14 -5.13
C LEU A 110 12.08 -0.71 -5.46
N PHE A 111 11.17 0.26 -5.44
CA PHE A 111 11.50 1.66 -5.68
C PHE A 111 12.50 2.20 -4.66
N TRP A 112 12.31 1.83 -3.39
CA TRP A 112 13.25 2.17 -2.33
C TRP A 112 14.64 1.59 -2.58
N LEU A 113 14.73 0.29 -2.91
CA LEU A 113 16.02 -0.36 -3.20
C LEU A 113 16.74 0.30 -4.37
N ILE A 114 16.02 0.61 -5.46
CA ILE A 114 16.57 1.32 -6.62
C ILE A 114 17.08 2.71 -6.23
N ALA A 115 16.28 3.48 -5.48
CA ALA A 115 16.65 4.83 -5.08
C ALA A 115 17.85 4.85 -4.12
N VAL A 116 17.89 3.96 -3.14
CA VAL A 116 19.03 3.81 -2.20
C VAL A 116 20.28 3.37 -2.96
N GLY A 117 20.16 2.39 -3.87
CA GLY A 117 21.28 1.93 -4.67
C GLY A 117 21.91 3.05 -5.49
N ASN A 118 21.08 3.82 -6.21
CA ASN A 118 21.55 4.98 -6.97
C ASN A 118 22.12 6.10 -6.08
N LEU A 119 21.54 6.32 -4.90
CA LEU A 119 22.03 7.32 -3.94
C LEU A 119 23.43 6.96 -3.44
N LEU A 120 23.63 5.72 -3.02
CA LEU A 120 24.93 5.23 -2.54
C LEU A 120 25.99 5.28 -3.63
N TYR A 121 25.62 4.96 -4.87
CA TYR A 121 26.51 5.07 -6.03
C TYR A 121 26.90 6.53 -6.29
N ALA A 122 25.93 7.46 -6.30
CA ALA A 122 26.16 8.87 -6.56
C ALA A 122 26.97 9.58 -5.47
N ILE A 123 26.87 9.15 -4.21
CA ILE A 123 27.69 9.68 -3.10
C ILE A 123 29.15 9.21 -3.20
N LYS A 124 29.38 8.01 -3.77
CA LYS A 124 30.72 7.42 -3.90
C LYS A 124 31.47 7.90 -5.15
N SER A 125 30.74 8.25 -6.21
CA SER A 125 31.27 8.78 -7.47
C SER A 125 31.69 10.23 -7.36
#